data_AF-A0A7Y2CN11-F1
#
_entry.id   AF-A0A7Y2CN11-F1
#
_cell.length_a   1.000
_cell.length_b   1.000
_cell.length_c   1.000
_cell.angle_alpha   90.00
_cell.angle_beta   90.00
_cell.angle_gamma   90.00
#
_symmetry.space_group_name_H-M   'P 1'
#
loop_
_entity.id
_entity.type
_entity.pdbx_description
1 polymer ?
#
loop_
_entity_poly.entity_id
_entity_poly.type
_entity_poly.pdbx_seq_one_letter_code
_entity_poly.pdbx_strand_id
1 'polypeptide(L)'
;MNSRAQIIGAFVLVLLQGASADLAEAQNLTLGVTWAVPDDIREAQHDLERIHAAGFKAVRSNIITRPELYILADSLGLALYQDLPVRALPVSRLADTLAFVRTVATDLIPFAHRFRSFRGIGLADLIDTSHPDACAYLNHIGDFVSERAPPDVETYYTTRVTEFDACQSTVDQVFVDLRDIGTSEILHFLASSSDPPRVTGIGALGTWTDLDLSHRGLNYPRSPESQARYIERALQVVSGGEAIDTPSLVFIHRWQDPSTRDDAYADIVQRRYGLHNSSGGPRPALEVASGFATGDQQVFAFPAGDPAPRGWMWMTVFGWTILAALGLAYATSPRLRHMVPRYFLSHAFYREAVVSGRESLVGESIVILFAVSAGIGMLMAVLLTEISYLPVFLVGRNGLSPELREFVGALLDQPWMLTAIVASAYALTAVAWTSTLSLLSRARQTLLPAQVMMLVIWPQWPLILLLLVSPAIATFSEEVRMGVASSVLAVTAGLFWLSAGRSLMDFWRCSRISIGLLVVALVLHPFALGLAFALFVGTRNGDTVRYLWELATNF
;
A
#
# COMPACT_ATOMS: atom_id res chain seq x y z
N MET A 1 -37.56 -53.36 -18.53
CA MET A 1 -36.31 -52.72 -18.05
C MET A 1 -35.69 -51.73 -19.06
N ASN A 2 -36.46 -51.13 -20.00
CA ASN A 2 -35.87 -50.28 -21.06
C ASN A 2 -36.30 -48.79 -21.09
N SER A 3 -37.17 -48.30 -20.20
CA SER A 3 -37.57 -46.86 -20.25
C SER A 3 -36.87 -45.94 -19.24
N ARG A 4 -36.25 -46.47 -18.17
CA ARG A 4 -35.55 -45.64 -17.17
C ARG A 4 -34.16 -45.18 -17.60
N ALA A 5 -33.46 -45.94 -18.45
CA ALA A 5 -32.13 -45.56 -18.94
C ALA A 5 -32.18 -44.43 -19.99
N GLN A 6 -33.26 -44.35 -20.79
CA GLN A 6 -33.42 -43.29 -21.78
C GLN A 6 -33.78 -41.93 -21.15
N ILE A 7 -34.51 -41.93 -20.02
CA ILE A 7 -34.87 -40.69 -19.31
C ILE A 7 -33.64 -40.09 -18.62
N ILE A 8 -32.74 -40.91 -18.05
CA ILE A 8 -31.50 -40.42 -17.44
C ILE A 8 -30.52 -39.90 -18.51
N GLY A 9 -30.43 -40.57 -19.66
CA GLY A 9 -29.62 -40.10 -20.78
C GLY A 9 -30.09 -38.76 -21.35
N ALA A 10 -31.41 -38.56 -21.48
CA ALA A 10 -31.98 -37.29 -21.95
C ALA A 10 -31.82 -36.15 -20.91
N PHE A 11 -31.92 -36.45 -19.61
CA PHE A 11 -31.76 -35.44 -18.56
C PHE A 11 -30.30 -34.97 -18.43
N VAL A 12 -29.33 -35.88 -18.61
CA VAL A 12 -27.90 -35.53 -18.63
C VAL A 12 -27.53 -34.76 -19.90
N LEU A 13 -28.13 -35.08 -21.06
CA LEU A 13 -27.90 -34.32 -22.29
C LEU A 13 -28.51 -32.91 -22.23
N VAL A 14 -29.68 -32.74 -21.61
CA VAL A 14 -30.32 -31.42 -21.42
C VAL A 14 -29.61 -30.58 -20.36
N LEU A 15 -29.07 -31.19 -19.29
CA LEU A 15 -28.23 -30.48 -18.32
C LEU A 15 -26.86 -30.08 -18.89
N LEU A 16 -26.27 -30.92 -19.75
CA LEU A 16 -25.02 -30.59 -20.45
C LEU A 16 -25.24 -29.55 -21.56
N GLN A 17 -26.37 -29.60 -22.26
CA GLN A 17 -26.72 -28.61 -23.29
C GLN A 17 -27.15 -27.26 -22.68
N GLY A 18 -27.89 -27.26 -21.57
CA GLY A 18 -28.24 -26.06 -20.81
C GLY A 18 -27.01 -25.36 -20.22
N ALA A 19 -26.09 -26.13 -19.61
CA ALA A 19 -24.83 -25.57 -19.11
C ALA A 19 -23.95 -25.01 -20.24
N SER A 20 -23.90 -25.64 -21.41
CA SER A 20 -23.12 -25.12 -22.55
C SER A 20 -23.79 -23.95 -23.29
N ALA A 21 -25.12 -23.81 -23.21
CA ALA A 21 -25.86 -22.70 -23.82
C ALA A 21 -25.78 -21.44 -22.94
N ASP A 22 -25.90 -21.58 -21.61
CA ASP A 22 -25.73 -20.47 -20.67
C ASP A 22 -24.26 -19.98 -20.60
N LEU A 23 -23.28 -20.84 -20.91
CA LEU A 23 -21.86 -20.44 -21.02
C LEU A 23 -21.51 -19.67 -22.31
N ALA A 24 -22.34 -19.76 -23.34
CA ALA A 24 -22.12 -19.04 -24.61
C ALA A 24 -22.70 -17.61 -24.59
N GLU A 25 -23.61 -17.31 -23.65
CA GLU A 25 -24.29 -16.02 -23.55
C GLU A 25 -23.59 -15.03 -22.58
N ALA A 26 -22.49 -15.45 -21.94
CA ALA A 26 -21.65 -14.61 -21.05
C ALA A 26 -20.62 -13.71 -21.78
N GLN A 27 -20.71 -13.55 -23.11
CA GLN A 27 -19.62 -13.00 -23.93
C GLN A 27 -19.81 -11.55 -24.40
N ASN A 28 -19.86 -10.58 -23.47
CA ASN A 28 -19.66 -9.16 -23.80
C ASN A 28 -18.51 -8.51 -23.00
N LEU A 29 -17.67 -9.30 -22.33
CA LEU A 29 -16.47 -8.77 -21.67
C LEU A 29 -15.35 -8.56 -22.71
N THR A 30 -14.97 -7.31 -22.92
CA THR A 30 -13.81 -6.95 -23.74
C THR A 30 -12.57 -6.89 -22.86
N LEU A 31 -11.56 -7.72 -23.15
CA LEU A 31 -10.28 -7.67 -22.48
C LEU A 31 -9.30 -6.79 -23.25
N GLY A 32 -8.69 -5.87 -22.51
CA GLY A 32 -7.61 -5.02 -22.97
C GLY A 32 -6.39 -5.08 -22.07
N VAL A 33 -5.35 -4.37 -22.48
CA VAL A 33 -4.10 -4.24 -21.71
C VAL A 33 -3.68 -2.77 -21.64
N THR A 34 -3.09 -2.39 -20.52
CA THR A 34 -2.41 -1.08 -20.44
C THR A 34 -1.00 -1.19 -21.02
N TRP A 35 -0.61 -0.23 -21.85
CA TRP A 35 0.62 -0.25 -22.61
C TRP A 35 1.32 1.11 -22.52
N ALA A 36 2.60 1.11 -22.19
CA ALA A 36 3.43 2.29 -22.33
C ALA A 36 4.13 2.20 -23.68
N VAL A 37 3.85 3.16 -24.56
CA VAL A 37 4.32 3.16 -25.94
C VAL A 37 5.85 3.29 -25.96
N PRO A 38 6.60 2.32 -26.50
CA PRO A 38 8.05 2.42 -26.63
C PRO A 38 8.50 3.58 -27.53
N ASP A 39 9.66 4.14 -27.22
CA ASP A 39 10.27 5.19 -28.05
C ASP A 39 10.69 4.67 -29.43
N ASP A 40 11.04 3.38 -29.58
CA ASP A 40 11.31 2.80 -30.89
C ASP A 40 9.99 2.40 -31.57
N ILE A 41 9.75 2.92 -32.78
CA ILE A 41 8.54 2.62 -33.55
C ILE A 41 8.46 1.14 -33.93
N ARG A 42 9.59 0.48 -34.20
CA ARG A 42 9.59 -0.94 -34.57
C ARG A 42 9.22 -1.82 -33.39
N GLU A 43 9.71 -1.48 -32.21
CA GLU A 43 9.33 -2.13 -30.96
C GLU A 43 7.84 -1.90 -30.69
N ALA A 44 7.36 -0.66 -30.85
CA ALA A 44 5.96 -0.33 -30.63
C ALA A 44 5.01 -1.05 -31.60
N GLN A 45 5.38 -1.20 -32.87
CA GLN A 45 4.61 -1.99 -33.84
C GLN A 45 4.59 -3.47 -33.47
N HIS A 46 5.75 -4.01 -33.10
CA HIS A 46 5.85 -5.40 -32.69
C HIS A 46 5.03 -5.70 -31.44
N ASP A 47 5.01 -4.77 -30.48
CA ASP A 47 4.16 -4.84 -29.29
C ASP A 47 2.68 -4.91 -29.67
N LEU A 48 2.17 -4.04 -30.55
CA LEU A 48 0.75 -4.07 -30.96
C LEU A 48 0.37 -5.39 -31.65
N GLU A 49 1.23 -5.91 -32.52
CA GLU A 49 1.03 -7.22 -33.15
C GLU A 49 0.96 -8.33 -32.11
N ARG A 50 1.84 -8.30 -31.11
CA ARG A 50 1.87 -9.29 -30.03
C ARG A 50 0.70 -9.16 -29.07
N ILE A 51 0.25 -7.95 -28.78
CA ILE A 51 -0.95 -7.67 -27.98
C ILE A 51 -2.17 -8.26 -28.68
N HIS A 52 -2.33 -8.00 -29.98
CA HIS A 52 -3.41 -8.60 -30.78
C HIS A 52 -3.31 -10.13 -30.82
N ALA A 53 -2.11 -10.67 -31.06
CA ALA A 53 -1.89 -12.12 -31.10
C ALA A 53 -2.17 -12.82 -29.75
N ALA A 54 -2.02 -12.09 -28.63
CA ALA A 54 -2.41 -12.59 -27.31
C ALA A 54 -3.93 -12.57 -27.07
N GLY A 55 -4.73 -12.05 -28.01
CA GLY A 55 -6.20 -12.04 -27.96
C GLY A 55 -6.81 -10.74 -27.41
N PHE A 56 -5.99 -9.77 -26.98
CA PHE A 56 -6.51 -8.49 -26.50
C PHE A 56 -7.17 -7.71 -27.63
N LYS A 57 -8.30 -7.08 -27.32
CA LYS A 57 -9.10 -6.27 -28.27
C LYS A 57 -8.99 -4.77 -28.02
N ALA A 58 -8.52 -4.38 -26.84
CA ALA A 58 -8.37 -2.97 -26.46
C ALA A 58 -6.98 -2.70 -25.86
N VAL A 59 -6.48 -1.48 -26.06
CA VAL A 59 -5.21 -1.00 -25.52
C VAL A 59 -5.41 0.37 -24.91
N ARG A 60 -5.08 0.50 -23.62
CA ARG A 60 -5.05 1.79 -22.93
C ARG A 60 -3.61 2.26 -22.82
N SER A 61 -3.28 3.44 -23.32
CA SER A 61 -1.90 3.92 -23.35
C SER A 61 -1.76 5.41 -23.07
N ASN A 62 -0.52 5.83 -22.84
CA ASN A 62 -0.15 7.23 -23.02
C ASN A 62 -0.34 7.65 -24.48
N ILE A 63 -0.25 8.96 -24.72
CA ILE A 63 -0.47 9.57 -26.03
C ILE A 63 0.46 9.01 -27.10
N ILE A 64 -0.14 8.40 -28.12
CA ILE A 64 0.51 7.98 -29.35
C ILE A 64 0.57 9.18 -30.29
N THR A 65 1.79 9.62 -30.60
CA THR A 65 2.06 10.73 -31.53
C THR A 65 2.31 10.27 -32.96
N ARG A 66 2.45 8.96 -33.19
CA ARG A 66 2.86 8.36 -34.47
C ARG A 66 1.65 7.80 -35.23
N PRO A 67 1.26 8.38 -36.38
CA PRO A 67 0.13 7.90 -37.19
C PRO A 67 0.21 6.42 -37.61
N GLU A 68 1.44 5.89 -37.77
CA GLU A 68 1.69 4.52 -38.21
C GLU A 68 1.13 3.48 -37.23
N LEU A 69 1.13 3.79 -35.93
CA LEU A 69 0.58 2.91 -34.90
C LEU A 69 -0.95 2.87 -34.93
N TYR A 70 -1.61 3.98 -35.26
CA TYR A 70 -3.06 4.00 -35.47
C TYR A 70 -3.48 3.21 -36.70
N ILE A 71 -2.74 3.35 -37.82
CA ILE A 71 -2.99 2.56 -39.04
C ILE A 71 -2.87 1.06 -38.75
N LEU A 72 -1.83 0.68 -37.99
CA LEU A 72 -1.65 -0.71 -37.59
C LEU A 72 -2.80 -1.17 -36.69
N ALA A 73 -3.17 -0.39 -35.67
CA ALA A 73 -4.29 -0.72 -34.79
C ALA A 73 -5.63 -0.85 -35.55
N ASP A 74 -5.90 0.03 -36.51
CA ASP A 74 -7.06 -0.08 -37.42
C ASP A 74 -7.05 -1.41 -38.17
N SER A 75 -5.89 -1.82 -38.69
CA SER A 75 -5.75 -3.07 -39.45
C SER A 75 -5.90 -4.33 -38.57
N LEU A 76 -5.48 -4.24 -37.30
CA LEU A 76 -5.62 -5.31 -36.30
C LEU A 76 -6.99 -5.32 -35.62
N GLY A 77 -7.81 -4.29 -35.84
CA GLY A 77 -9.09 -4.11 -35.15
C GLY A 77 -8.96 -3.84 -33.65
N LEU A 78 -7.85 -3.22 -33.23
CA LEU A 78 -7.62 -2.85 -31.82
C LEU A 78 -8.31 -1.52 -31.49
N ALA A 79 -8.99 -1.48 -30.35
CA ALA A 79 -9.53 -0.26 -29.76
C ALA A 79 -8.47 0.44 -28.88
N LEU A 80 -8.10 1.67 -29.22
CA LEU A 80 -7.11 2.48 -28.52
C LEU A 80 -7.80 3.51 -27.62
N TYR A 81 -7.42 3.50 -26.35
CA TYR A 81 -7.83 4.45 -25.31
C TYR A 81 -6.59 5.24 -24.89
N GLN A 82 -6.61 6.57 -25.03
CA GLN A 82 -5.44 7.43 -24.84
C GLN A 82 -5.61 8.29 -23.59
N ASP A 83 -4.73 8.14 -22.61
CA ASP A 83 -4.75 8.93 -21.37
C ASP A 83 -4.02 10.27 -21.54
N LEU A 84 -4.67 11.36 -21.17
CA LEU A 84 -4.03 12.67 -20.98
C LEU A 84 -3.04 12.60 -19.80
N PRO A 85 -1.96 13.41 -19.82
CA PRO A 85 -0.88 13.33 -18.83
C PRO A 85 -1.24 13.96 -17.48
N VAL A 86 -2.35 13.50 -16.87
CA VAL A 86 -2.92 13.99 -15.62
C VAL A 86 -3.08 12.81 -14.69
N ARG A 87 -2.06 12.55 -13.88
CA ARG A 87 -2.00 11.35 -13.04
C ARG A 87 -1.66 11.69 -11.61
N ALA A 88 -2.50 11.21 -10.69
CA ALA A 88 -2.28 11.27 -9.25
C ALA A 88 -1.86 12.65 -8.72
N LEU A 89 -2.54 13.68 -9.22
CA LEU A 89 -2.30 15.05 -8.77
C LEU A 89 -3.26 15.40 -7.63
N PRO A 90 -2.78 16.10 -6.60
CA PRO A 90 -3.68 16.69 -5.62
C PRO A 90 -4.57 17.72 -6.31
N VAL A 91 -5.82 17.83 -5.84
CA VAL A 91 -6.86 18.69 -6.45
C VAL A 91 -6.39 20.14 -6.63
N SER A 92 -5.61 20.67 -5.69
CA SER A 92 -5.07 22.03 -5.74
C SER A 92 -4.13 22.31 -6.92
N ARG A 93 -3.59 21.27 -7.57
CA ARG A 93 -2.74 21.41 -8.76
C ARG A 93 -3.47 21.16 -10.08
N LEU A 94 -4.71 20.65 -10.06
CA LEU A 94 -5.43 20.31 -11.29
C LEU A 94 -5.70 21.56 -12.15
N ALA A 95 -6.10 22.66 -11.51
CA ALA A 95 -6.35 23.93 -12.19
C ALA A 95 -5.13 24.45 -12.98
N ASP A 96 -3.93 24.32 -12.41
CA ASP A 96 -2.68 24.78 -13.04
C ASP A 96 -2.32 23.96 -14.30
N THR A 97 -2.81 22.72 -14.39
CA THR A 97 -2.54 21.84 -15.53
C THR A 97 -3.50 22.03 -16.71
N LEU A 98 -4.63 22.71 -16.50
CA LEU A 98 -5.71 22.76 -17.50
C LEU A 98 -5.26 23.35 -18.84
N ALA A 99 -4.42 24.38 -18.84
CA ALA A 99 -3.91 24.99 -20.07
C ALA A 99 -3.04 24.02 -20.87
N PHE A 100 -2.12 23.32 -20.20
CA PHE A 100 -1.27 22.30 -20.81
C PHE A 100 -2.10 21.14 -21.37
N VAL A 101 -3.05 20.64 -20.59
CA VAL A 101 -3.89 19.50 -20.97
C VAL A 101 -4.78 19.83 -22.16
N ARG A 102 -5.30 21.07 -22.25
CA ARG A 102 -6.04 21.53 -23.43
C ARG A 102 -5.19 21.56 -24.69
N THR A 103 -3.94 22.01 -24.60
CA THR A 103 -3.00 21.97 -25.74
C THR A 103 -2.81 20.54 -26.21
N VAL A 104 -2.52 19.62 -25.27
CA VAL A 104 -2.33 18.20 -25.56
C VAL A 104 -3.58 17.57 -26.18
N ALA A 105 -4.77 17.86 -25.65
CA ALA A 105 -6.04 17.39 -26.21
C ALA A 105 -6.30 17.95 -27.63
N THR A 106 -5.95 19.23 -27.86
CA THR A 106 -6.05 19.87 -29.19
C THR A 106 -5.23 19.12 -30.23
N ASP A 107 -4.02 18.68 -29.87
CA ASP A 107 -3.14 17.93 -30.75
C ASP A 107 -3.63 16.48 -30.99
N LEU A 108 -4.40 15.92 -30.04
CA LEU A 108 -4.91 14.55 -30.10
C LEU A 108 -6.20 14.41 -30.92
N ILE A 109 -7.11 15.40 -30.85
CA ILE A 109 -8.41 15.38 -31.53
C ILE A 109 -8.33 15.07 -33.05
N PRO A 110 -7.36 15.61 -33.83
CA PRO A 110 -7.22 15.27 -35.24
C PRO A 110 -6.99 13.77 -35.51
N PHE A 111 -6.34 13.05 -34.59
CA PHE A 111 -6.17 11.60 -34.71
C PHE A 111 -7.51 10.88 -34.52
N ALA A 112 -8.30 11.34 -33.56
CA ALA A 112 -9.62 10.78 -33.27
C ALA A 112 -10.57 10.87 -34.47
N HIS A 113 -10.53 11.97 -35.23
CA HIS A 113 -11.31 12.11 -36.48
C HIS A 113 -10.82 11.20 -37.62
N ARG A 114 -9.53 10.83 -37.61
CA ARG A 114 -8.88 10.17 -38.74
C ARG A 114 -8.88 8.65 -38.62
N PHE A 115 -8.77 8.11 -37.41
CA PHE A 115 -8.51 6.69 -37.17
C PHE A 115 -9.65 6.04 -36.38
N ARG A 116 -10.16 4.91 -36.86
CA ARG A 116 -11.32 4.23 -36.26
C ARG A 116 -10.97 3.48 -34.98
N SER A 117 -9.69 3.12 -34.86
CA SER A 117 -9.09 2.50 -33.69
C SER A 117 -9.08 3.47 -32.51
N PHE A 118 -9.21 4.78 -32.72
CA PHE A 118 -9.28 5.74 -31.63
C PHE A 118 -10.68 5.66 -30.99
N ARG A 119 -10.78 5.13 -29.75
CA ARG A 119 -12.07 4.86 -29.08
C ARG A 119 -12.33 5.71 -27.85
N GLY A 120 -11.30 6.17 -27.14
CA GLY A 120 -11.54 7.00 -25.97
C GLY A 120 -10.38 7.86 -25.51
N ILE A 121 -10.70 8.90 -24.74
CA ILE A 121 -9.76 9.85 -24.15
C ILE A 121 -9.89 9.85 -22.62
N GLY A 122 -8.82 9.47 -21.94
CA GLY A 122 -8.73 9.49 -20.49
C GLY A 122 -8.41 10.90 -20.01
N LEU A 123 -9.32 11.54 -19.28
CA LEU A 123 -9.19 12.92 -18.83
C LEU A 123 -8.24 13.05 -17.62
N ALA A 124 -8.25 12.04 -16.75
CA ALA A 124 -7.37 11.94 -15.60
C ALA A 124 -7.29 10.50 -15.06
N ASP A 125 -6.17 10.18 -14.40
CA ASP A 125 -5.90 8.91 -13.73
C ASP A 125 -5.64 9.15 -12.24
N LEU A 126 -6.35 8.45 -11.35
CA LEU A 126 -6.13 8.42 -9.90
C LEU A 126 -6.24 9.77 -9.19
N ILE A 127 -7.17 10.63 -9.62
CA ILE A 127 -7.48 11.89 -8.92
C ILE A 127 -8.53 11.67 -7.82
N ASP A 128 -8.59 12.57 -6.84
CA ASP A 128 -9.63 12.56 -5.80
C ASP A 128 -10.96 13.05 -6.38
N THR A 129 -11.79 12.12 -6.82
CA THR A 129 -13.11 12.40 -7.43
C THR A 129 -14.22 12.63 -6.40
N SER A 130 -13.89 12.66 -5.10
CA SER A 130 -14.85 13.09 -4.07
C SER A 130 -14.93 14.62 -3.96
N HIS A 131 -13.96 15.34 -4.53
CA HIS A 131 -13.85 16.79 -4.41
C HIS A 131 -14.55 17.53 -5.56
N PRO A 132 -15.36 18.58 -5.29
CA PRO A 132 -16.08 19.31 -6.32
C PRO A 132 -15.16 19.98 -7.35
N ASP A 133 -13.99 20.47 -6.93
CA ASP A 133 -13.02 21.08 -7.85
C ASP A 133 -12.42 20.07 -8.85
N ALA A 134 -12.29 18.79 -8.47
CA ALA A 134 -11.89 17.74 -9.39
C ALA A 134 -12.97 17.50 -10.45
N CYS A 135 -14.24 17.50 -10.05
CA CYS A 135 -15.35 17.39 -10.99
C CYS A 135 -15.46 18.62 -11.90
N ALA A 136 -15.20 19.82 -11.39
CA ALA A 136 -15.16 21.04 -12.19
C ALA A 136 -14.03 20.99 -13.24
N TYR A 137 -12.85 20.48 -12.85
CA TYR A 137 -11.76 20.23 -13.78
C TYR A 137 -12.16 19.22 -14.86
N LEU A 138 -12.73 18.07 -14.47
CA LEU A 138 -13.16 17.03 -15.40
C LEU A 138 -14.23 17.53 -16.38
N ASN A 139 -15.25 18.26 -15.89
CA ASN A 139 -16.23 18.91 -16.76
C ASN A 139 -15.57 19.85 -17.76
N HIS A 140 -14.65 20.71 -17.31
CA HIS A 140 -14.01 21.67 -18.20
C HIS A 140 -13.18 21.07 -19.33
N ILE A 141 -12.55 19.92 -19.11
CA ILE A 141 -11.80 19.22 -20.16
C ILE A 141 -12.70 18.25 -20.94
N GLY A 142 -13.69 17.63 -20.29
CA GLY A 142 -14.71 16.77 -20.89
C GLY A 142 -15.54 17.54 -21.91
N ASP A 143 -16.09 18.70 -21.54
CA ASP A 143 -16.83 19.60 -22.45
C ASP A 143 -15.94 20.03 -23.63
N PHE A 144 -14.67 20.36 -23.36
CA PHE A 144 -13.74 20.76 -24.40
C PHE A 144 -13.52 19.65 -25.45
N VAL A 145 -13.41 18.39 -24.99
CA VAL A 145 -13.23 17.21 -25.83
C VAL A 145 -14.52 16.85 -26.55
N SER A 146 -15.66 16.77 -25.85
CA SER A 146 -16.95 16.35 -26.42
C SER A 146 -17.46 17.31 -27.51
N GLU A 147 -17.18 18.61 -27.40
CA GLU A 147 -17.50 19.60 -28.43
C GLU A 147 -16.69 19.43 -29.73
N ARG A 148 -15.53 18.77 -29.70
CA ARG A 148 -14.53 18.78 -30.80
C ARG A 148 -14.17 17.41 -31.33
N ALA A 149 -14.26 16.36 -30.51
CA ALA A 149 -14.01 14.99 -30.89
C ALA A 149 -15.23 14.41 -31.64
N PRO A 150 -15.04 13.33 -32.42
CA PRO A 150 -16.15 12.56 -32.96
C PRO A 150 -17.07 12.01 -31.85
N PRO A 151 -18.39 11.85 -32.12
CA PRO A 151 -19.36 11.39 -31.13
C PRO A 151 -19.17 9.91 -30.71
N ASP A 152 -18.37 9.13 -31.42
CA ASP A 152 -18.04 7.74 -31.10
C ASP A 152 -16.79 7.60 -30.21
N VAL A 153 -16.17 8.72 -29.82
CA VAL A 153 -15.01 8.77 -28.93
C VAL A 153 -15.48 9.08 -27.53
N GLU A 154 -15.30 8.12 -26.63
CA GLU A 154 -15.76 8.21 -25.25
C GLU A 154 -14.73 8.90 -24.36
N THR A 155 -15.20 9.79 -23.48
CA THR A 155 -14.39 10.36 -22.41
C THR A 155 -14.45 9.47 -21.18
N TYR A 156 -13.32 9.34 -20.47
CA TYR A 156 -13.28 8.56 -19.25
C TYR A 156 -12.29 9.12 -18.21
N TYR A 157 -12.43 8.70 -16.96
CA TYR A 157 -11.36 8.82 -15.97
C TYR A 157 -11.19 7.49 -15.23
N THR A 158 -10.05 7.33 -14.57
CA THR A 158 -9.81 6.18 -13.69
C THR A 158 -9.73 6.62 -12.23
N THR A 159 -10.48 5.95 -11.36
CA THR A 159 -10.51 6.23 -9.91
C THR A 159 -10.25 4.98 -9.08
N ARG A 160 -9.78 5.17 -7.84
CA ARG A 160 -9.78 4.15 -6.78
C ARG A 160 -10.89 4.39 -5.76
N VAL A 161 -11.47 5.59 -5.72
CA VAL A 161 -12.45 6.02 -4.72
C VAL A 161 -13.85 5.85 -5.32
N THR A 162 -14.45 4.69 -5.15
CA THR A 162 -15.74 4.36 -5.80
C THR A 162 -16.96 4.72 -4.95
N GLU A 163 -16.85 4.64 -3.62
CA GLU A 163 -17.97 4.91 -2.70
C GLU A 163 -18.35 6.40 -2.63
N PHE A 164 -17.37 7.28 -2.75
CA PHE A 164 -17.51 8.74 -2.62
C PHE A 164 -17.33 9.48 -3.94
N ASP A 165 -17.39 8.78 -5.07
CA ASP A 165 -17.20 9.39 -6.37
C ASP A 165 -18.36 10.35 -6.72
N ALA A 166 -18.05 11.65 -6.79
CA ALA A 166 -19.01 12.70 -7.13
C ALA A 166 -18.93 13.12 -8.60
N CYS A 167 -17.95 12.62 -9.37
CA CYS A 167 -17.65 13.12 -10.72
C CYS A 167 -18.18 12.22 -11.85
N GLN A 168 -18.98 11.20 -11.54
CA GLN A 168 -19.42 10.21 -12.53
C GLN A 168 -20.16 10.81 -13.71
N SER A 169 -20.95 11.87 -13.49
CA SER A 169 -21.71 12.54 -14.56
C SER A 169 -20.87 13.43 -15.48
N THR A 170 -19.55 13.51 -15.26
CA THR A 170 -18.65 14.40 -16.02
C THR A 170 -18.03 13.73 -17.24
N VAL A 171 -18.21 12.42 -17.40
CA VAL A 171 -17.61 11.60 -18.46
C VAL A 171 -18.58 10.53 -18.94
N ASP A 172 -18.28 9.93 -20.08
CA ASP A 172 -19.07 8.83 -20.66
C ASP A 172 -18.81 7.51 -19.94
N GLN A 173 -17.58 7.30 -19.44
CA GLN A 173 -17.16 6.07 -18.77
C GLN A 173 -16.35 6.31 -17.50
N VAL A 174 -16.64 5.53 -16.47
CA VAL A 174 -15.90 5.53 -15.21
C VAL A 174 -15.18 4.20 -15.08
N PHE A 175 -13.85 4.26 -15.09
CA PHE A 175 -13.01 3.10 -14.88
C PHE A 175 -12.50 3.02 -13.44
N VAL A 176 -12.46 1.81 -12.88
CA VAL A 176 -11.90 1.58 -11.55
C VAL A 176 -10.52 0.93 -11.65
N ASP A 177 -9.57 1.43 -10.87
CA ASP A 177 -8.27 0.79 -10.66
C ASP A 177 -8.38 -0.21 -9.50
N LEU A 178 -8.37 -1.50 -9.84
CA LEU A 178 -8.43 -2.63 -8.91
C LEU A 178 -7.07 -3.31 -8.73
N ARG A 179 -5.96 -2.59 -8.98
CA ARG A 179 -4.62 -3.13 -8.72
C ARG A 179 -4.44 -3.46 -7.25
N ASP A 180 -3.89 -4.64 -6.98
CA ASP A 180 -3.60 -5.17 -5.64
C ASP A 180 -4.83 -5.37 -4.73
N ILE A 181 -6.04 -5.32 -5.28
CA ILE A 181 -7.28 -5.56 -4.53
C ILE A 181 -7.55 -7.07 -4.49
N GLY A 182 -7.89 -7.58 -3.30
CA GLY A 182 -8.23 -8.99 -3.12
C GLY A 182 -9.48 -9.41 -3.90
N THR A 183 -9.57 -10.68 -4.27
CA THR A 183 -10.66 -11.17 -5.13
C THR A 183 -12.03 -11.12 -4.45
N SER A 184 -12.07 -11.25 -3.12
CA SER A 184 -13.27 -11.08 -2.30
C SER A 184 -13.79 -9.64 -2.35
N GLU A 185 -12.89 -8.68 -2.32
CA GLU A 185 -13.15 -7.25 -2.35
C GLU A 185 -13.61 -6.83 -3.75
N ILE A 186 -13.00 -7.38 -4.81
CA ILE A 186 -13.50 -7.24 -6.19
C ILE A 186 -14.94 -7.76 -6.29
N LEU A 187 -15.24 -8.94 -5.74
CA LEU A 187 -16.58 -9.50 -5.76
C LEU A 187 -17.57 -8.63 -4.99
N HIS A 188 -17.20 -8.16 -3.80
CA HIS A 188 -18.02 -7.26 -2.99
C HIS A 188 -18.29 -5.94 -3.73
N PHE A 189 -17.26 -5.38 -4.35
CA PHE A 189 -17.36 -4.17 -5.17
C PHE A 189 -18.37 -4.37 -6.31
N LEU A 190 -18.22 -5.43 -7.12
CA LEU A 190 -19.13 -5.74 -8.22
C LEU A 190 -20.57 -6.00 -7.74
N ALA A 191 -20.73 -6.64 -6.58
CA ALA A 191 -22.05 -6.88 -5.98
C ALA A 191 -22.70 -5.62 -5.39
N SER A 192 -21.90 -4.60 -5.02
CA SER A 192 -22.35 -3.35 -4.41
C SER A 192 -22.68 -2.25 -5.42
N SER A 193 -22.36 -2.44 -6.71
CA SER A 193 -22.71 -1.49 -7.77
C SER A 193 -24.23 -1.30 -7.85
N SER A 194 -24.67 -0.06 -7.69
CA SER A 194 -26.08 0.34 -7.71
C SER A 194 -26.58 0.52 -9.15
N ASP A 195 -27.91 0.47 -9.34
CA ASP A 195 -28.62 0.89 -10.56
C ASP A 195 -28.96 2.40 -10.49
N PRO A 196 -28.54 3.25 -11.45
CA PRO A 196 -27.75 2.92 -12.65
C PRO A 196 -26.26 2.71 -12.33
N PRO A 197 -25.55 1.88 -13.12
CA PRO A 197 -24.18 1.47 -12.84
C PRO A 197 -23.25 2.68 -12.75
N ARG A 198 -22.69 2.86 -11.56
CA ARG A 198 -21.72 3.92 -11.21
C ARG A 198 -20.36 3.76 -11.90
N VAL A 199 -20.07 2.56 -12.41
CA VAL A 199 -18.78 2.15 -12.97
C VAL A 199 -19.03 1.33 -14.22
N THR A 200 -18.38 1.70 -15.33
CA THR A 200 -18.60 1.08 -16.65
C THR A 200 -17.53 0.05 -17.03
N GLY A 201 -16.39 0.06 -16.35
CA GLY A 201 -15.29 -0.87 -16.59
C GLY A 201 -14.16 -0.85 -15.55
N ILE A 202 -13.17 -1.71 -15.75
CA ILE A 202 -11.95 -1.79 -14.91
C ILE A 202 -10.78 -1.21 -15.70
N GLY A 203 -10.24 -0.08 -15.25
CA GLY A 203 -9.17 0.67 -15.92
C GLY A 203 -7.77 0.11 -15.69
N ALA A 204 -7.60 -0.67 -14.62
CA ALA A 204 -6.36 -1.37 -14.31
C ALA A 204 -6.65 -2.55 -13.37
N LEU A 205 -6.32 -3.77 -13.80
CA LEU A 205 -6.39 -4.99 -13.00
C LEU A 205 -5.02 -5.66 -12.96
N GLY A 206 -4.54 -6.03 -11.78
CA GLY A 206 -3.29 -6.78 -11.66
C GLY A 206 -2.68 -6.72 -10.27
N THR A 207 -1.70 -7.58 -10.05
CA THR A 207 -0.84 -7.52 -8.87
C THR A 207 0.63 -7.51 -9.29
N TRP A 208 1.50 -7.00 -8.42
CA TRP A 208 2.90 -6.83 -8.72
C TRP A 208 3.76 -8.02 -8.29
N THR A 209 4.91 -8.16 -8.93
CA THR A 209 5.94 -9.14 -8.57
C THR A 209 7.14 -8.47 -7.92
N ASP A 210 7.81 -9.18 -7.02
CA ASP A 210 9.04 -8.68 -6.39
C ASP A 210 10.20 -8.48 -7.40
N LEU A 211 11.19 -7.67 -7.01
CA LEU A 211 12.38 -7.39 -7.82
C LEU A 211 13.26 -8.62 -7.98
N ASP A 212 13.26 -9.51 -6.98
CA ASP A 212 14.02 -10.76 -6.97
C ASP A 212 13.22 -11.90 -7.63
N LEU A 213 13.45 -12.06 -8.93
CA LEU A 213 12.85 -13.10 -9.77
C LEU A 213 13.41 -14.52 -9.49
N SER A 214 14.34 -14.67 -8.54
CA SER A 214 14.89 -15.99 -8.18
C SER A 214 13.87 -16.84 -7.40
N HIS A 215 12.89 -16.20 -6.78
CA HIS A 215 11.82 -16.87 -6.04
C HIS A 215 10.65 -17.24 -6.96
N ARG A 216 10.27 -18.52 -6.97
CA ARG A 216 9.26 -19.10 -7.88
C ARG A 216 8.18 -19.85 -7.14
N GLY A 217 7.00 -19.90 -7.77
CA GLY A 217 5.86 -20.73 -7.40
C GLY A 217 4.84 -20.06 -6.50
N LEU A 218 3.66 -20.67 -6.42
CA LEU A 218 2.46 -20.13 -5.78
C LEU A 218 2.62 -19.81 -4.29
N ASN A 219 3.45 -20.56 -3.58
CA ASN A 219 3.66 -20.40 -2.14
C ASN A 219 4.55 -19.20 -1.79
N TYR A 220 5.23 -18.63 -2.77
CA TYR A 220 6.02 -17.43 -2.59
C TYR A 220 5.17 -16.21 -2.98
N PRO A 221 4.80 -15.34 -2.02
CA PRO A 221 4.03 -14.14 -2.33
C PRO A 221 4.74 -13.27 -3.36
N ARG A 222 4.00 -12.72 -4.34
CA ARG A 222 4.54 -11.82 -5.38
C ARG A 222 5.58 -12.47 -6.29
N SER A 223 5.58 -13.81 -6.38
CA SER A 223 6.23 -14.54 -7.48
C SER A 223 5.44 -14.38 -8.80
N PRO A 224 6.07 -14.63 -9.97
CA PRO A 224 5.38 -14.64 -11.25
C PRO A 224 4.18 -15.61 -11.31
N GLU A 225 4.26 -16.77 -10.66
CA GLU A 225 3.16 -17.73 -10.57
C GLU A 225 2.03 -17.25 -9.65
N SER A 226 2.36 -16.60 -8.53
CA SER A 226 1.35 -16.00 -7.65
C SER A 226 0.60 -14.85 -8.36
N GLN A 227 1.30 -14.05 -9.17
CA GLN A 227 0.71 -13.02 -10.02
C GLN A 227 -0.27 -13.65 -11.03
N ALA A 228 0.15 -14.74 -11.69
CA ALA A 228 -0.70 -15.44 -12.64
C ALA A 228 -1.98 -16.00 -11.98
N ARG A 229 -1.84 -16.61 -10.80
CA ARG A 229 -2.99 -17.11 -10.01
C ARG A 229 -3.91 -15.99 -9.55
N TYR A 230 -3.38 -14.82 -9.20
CA TYR A 230 -4.19 -13.65 -8.89
C TYR A 230 -5.03 -13.21 -10.09
N ILE A 231 -4.41 -13.05 -11.27
CA ILE A 231 -5.11 -12.63 -12.50
C ILE A 231 -6.18 -13.65 -12.88
N GLU A 232 -5.88 -14.95 -12.79
CA GLU A 232 -6.85 -16.02 -13.08
C GLU A 232 -8.09 -15.89 -12.20
N ARG A 233 -7.91 -15.77 -10.88
CA ARG A 233 -9.04 -15.64 -9.94
C ARG A 233 -9.80 -14.33 -10.12
N ALA A 234 -9.10 -13.24 -10.35
CA ALA A 234 -9.73 -11.93 -10.56
C ALA A 234 -10.56 -11.92 -11.84
N LEU A 235 -10.04 -12.47 -12.94
CA LEU A 235 -10.78 -12.60 -14.19
C LEU A 235 -11.98 -13.55 -14.04
N GLN A 236 -11.84 -14.67 -13.31
CA GLN A 236 -12.98 -15.56 -13.00
C GLN A 236 -14.09 -14.83 -12.24
N VAL A 237 -13.76 -13.97 -11.28
CA VAL A 237 -14.76 -13.16 -10.55
C VAL A 237 -15.43 -12.17 -11.48
N VAL A 238 -14.65 -11.48 -12.31
CA VAL A 238 -15.12 -10.44 -13.22
C VAL A 238 -15.96 -11.03 -14.37
N SER A 239 -15.60 -12.20 -14.89
CA SER A 239 -16.31 -12.89 -15.97
C SER A 239 -17.43 -13.82 -15.46
N GLY A 240 -17.40 -14.20 -14.18
CA GLY A 240 -18.22 -15.26 -13.59
C GLY A 240 -19.69 -14.91 -13.30
N GLY A 241 -20.11 -13.67 -13.58
CA GLY A 241 -21.50 -13.33 -13.90
C GLY A 241 -22.60 -13.89 -12.98
N GLU A 242 -22.63 -13.51 -11.71
CA GLU A 242 -23.88 -13.45 -10.92
C GLU A 242 -24.25 -12.00 -10.52
N ALA A 243 -23.39 -11.02 -10.82
CA ALA A 243 -23.64 -9.60 -10.55
C ALA A 243 -24.49 -8.98 -11.68
N ILE A 244 -25.44 -8.12 -11.29
CA ILE A 244 -26.43 -7.48 -12.17
C ILE A 244 -25.77 -6.58 -13.23
N ASP A 245 -24.59 -6.02 -12.92
CA ASP A 245 -23.80 -5.16 -13.81
C ASP A 245 -22.37 -5.70 -13.95
N THR A 246 -22.12 -6.49 -15.01
CA THR A 246 -20.76 -6.93 -15.34
C THR A 246 -20.02 -5.85 -16.12
N PRO A 247 -18.73 -5.58 -15.82
CA PRO A 247 -17.97 -4.57 -16.53
C PRO A 247 -17.80 -4.96 -18.00
N SER A 248 -18.05 -4.02 -18.91
CA SER A 248 -17.97 -4.26 -20.35
C SER A 248 -16.52 -4.31 -20.88
N LEU A 249 -15.61 -3.64 -20.18
CA LEU A 249 -14.22 -3.46 -20.57
C LEU A 249 -13.29 -3.56 -19.37
N VAL A 250 -12.22 -4.35 -19.51
CA VAL A 250 -11.26 -4.60 -18.44
C VAL A 250 -9.85 -4.55 -18.98
N PHE A 251 -9.04 -3.64 -18.43
CA PHE A 251 -7.64 -3.47 -18.79
C PHE A 251 -6.73 -4.15 -17.77
N ILE A 252 -5.94 -5.12 -18.22
CA ILE A 252 -4.89 -5.72 -17.41
C ILE A 252 -3.68 -4.77 -17.34
N HIS A 253 -3.24 -4.46 -16.13
CA HIS A 253 -2.04 -3.65 -15.89
C HIS A 253 -0.85 -4.58 -15.64
N ARG A 254 0.17 -4.64 -16.49
CA ARG A 254 0.41 -3.92 -17.78
C ARG A 254 1.16 -4.81 -18.79
N TRP A 255 1.30 -4.41 -20.05
CA TRP A 255 1.95 -5.23 -21.09
C TRP A 255 3.39 -5.63 -20.73
N GLN A 256 4.21 -4.66 -20.35
CA GLN A 256 5.63 -4.85 -20.02
C GLN A 256 6.04 -3.94 -18.86
N ASP A 257 6.89 -4.44 -17.97
CA ASP A 257 7.50 -3.64 -16.91
C ASP A 257 8.34 -2.49 -17.48
N PRO A 258 8.38 -1.34 -16.80
CA PRO A 258 9.23 -0.22 -17.23
C PRO A 258 10.70 -0.63 -17.28
N SER A 259 11.39 -0.26 -18.37
CA SER A 259 12.82 -0.52 -18.57
C SER A 259 13.69 0.50 -17.84
N THR A 260 13.18 1.73 -17.65
CA THR A 260 13.85 2.80 -16.91
C THR A 260 12.97 3.35 -15.80
N ARG A 261 13.62 3.99 -14.82
CA ARG A 261 12.97 4.56 -13.63
C ARG A 261 12.24 5.87 -13.92
N ASP A 262 12.51 6.49 -15.07
CA ASP A 262 12.07 7.81 -15.49
C ASP A 262 10.90 7.79 -16.48
N ASP A 263 10.33 6.61 -16.79
CA ASP A 263 9.10 6.54 -17.55
C ASP A 263 8.02 7.35 -16.80
N ALA A 264 7.59 8.47 -17.38
CA ALA A 264 6.54 9.32 -16.81
C ALA A 264 5.19 8.57 -16.65
N TYR A 265 5.08 7.41 -17.28
CA TYR A 265 3.97 6.45 -17.18
C TYR A 265 4.26 5.25 -16.26
N ALA A 266 5.46 5.16 -15.67
CA ALA A 266 5.72 4.22 -14.59
C ALA A 266 4.68 4.49 -13.49
N ASP A 267 4.10 3.41 -12.99
CA ASP A 267 3.33 3.47 -11.76
C ASP A 267 4.08 4.32 -10.73
N ILE A 268 3.39 5.23 -10.03
CA ILE A 268 3.99 6.19 -9.09
C ILE A 268 4.80 5.46 -7.99
N VAL A 269 4.42 4.19 -7.79
CA VAL A 269 4.91 3.26 -6.81
C VAL A 269 6.02 2.34 -7.38
N GLN A 270 6.35 2.45 -8.68
CA GLN A 270 7.40 1.73 -9.44
C GLN A 270 7.36 0.21 -9.29
N ARG A 271 6.15 -0.34 -9.20
CA ARG A 271 5.92 -1.78 -9.08
C ARG A 271 5.97 -2.48 -10.44
N ARG A 272 6.34 -3.77 -10.40
CA ARG A 272 6.45 -4.63 -11.58
C ARG A 272 5.17 -5.44 -11.81
N TYR A 273 4.23 -4.83 -12.50
CA TYR A 273 2.95 -5.46 -12.87
C TYR A 273 2.97 -6.14 -14.25
N GLY A 274 4.05 -5.99 -15.01
CA GLY A 274 4.14 -6.43 -16.39
C GLY A 274 3.76 -7.90 -16.60
N LEU A 275 3.01 -8.18 -17.66
CA LEU A 275 2.88 -9.53 -18.23
C LEU A 275 4.21 -9.98 -18.84
N HIS A 276 5.05 -9.01 -19.23
CA HIS A 276 6.45 -9.17 -19.55
C HIS A 276 7.33 -8.48 -18.50
N ASN A 277 8.49 -9.08 -18.23
CA ASN A 277 9.54 -8.40 -17.48
C ASN A 277 10.14 -7.23 -18.29
N SER A 278 11.01 -6.43 -17.68
CA SER A 278 11.60 -5.25 -18.33
C SER A 278 12.47 -5.57 -19.54
N SER A 279 12.93 -6.82 -19.70
CA SER A 279 13.68 -7.30 -20.87
C SER A 279 12.80 -7.92 -21.96
N GLY A 280 11.47 -7.83 -21.85
CA GLY A 280 10.51 -8.39 -22.82
C GLY A 280 10.24 -9.89 -22.68
N GLY A 281 10.77 -10.54 -21.63
CA GLY A 281 10.54 -11.94 -21.33
C GLY A 281 9.14 -12.17 -20.75
N PRO A 282 8.35 -13.14 -21.26
CA PRO A 282 6.98 -13.37 -20.80
C PRO A 282 6.95 -13.97 -19.40
N ARG A 283 5.91 -13.63 -18.64
CA ARG A 283 5.58 -14.24 -17.35
C ARG A 283 4.39 -15.19 -17.48
N PRO A 284 4.18 -16.12 -16.53
CA PRO A 284 3.02 -17.02 -16.55
C PRO A 284 1.68 -16.28 -16.59
N ALA A 285 1.63 -15.06 -16.06
CA ALA A 285 0.48 -14.17 -16.12
C ALA A 285 0.00 -13.86 -17.55
N LEU A 286 0.91 -13.82 -18.53
CA LEU A 286 0.55 -13.59 -19.93
C LEU A 286 -0.30 -14.74 -20.49
N GLU A 287 0.06 -15.98 -20.16
CA GLU A 287 -0.66 -17.17 -20.63
C GLU A 287 -2.09 -17.19 -20.07
N VAL A 288 -2.25 -16.81 -18.79
CA VAL A 288 -3.57 -16.63 -18.17
C VAL A 288 -4.38 -15.58 -18.90
N ALA A 289 -3.84 -14.36 -19.00
CA ALA A 289 -4.53 -13.26 -19.62
C ALA A 289 -4.94 -13.57 -21.08
N SER A 290 -4.04 -14.21 -21.83
CA SER A 290 -4.27 -14.62 -23.20
C SER A 290 -5.36 -15.68 -23.30
N GLY A 291 -5.32 -16.73 -22.47
CA GLY A 291 -6.35 -17.78 -22.48
C GLY A 291 -7.75 -17.26 -22.17
N PHE A 292 -7.87 -16.25 -21.30
CA PHE A 292 -9.14 -15.55 -21.08
C PHE A 292 -9.55 -14.65 -22.26
N ALA A 293 -8.59 -13.95 -22.88
CA ALA A 293 -8.85 -13.03 -23.99
C ALA A 293 -9.26 -13.77 -25.27
N THR A 294 -8.67 -14.93 -25.55
CA THR A 294 -9.04 -15.79 -26.69
C THR A 294 -10.22 -16.70 -26.38
N GLY A 295 -10.47 -17.00 -25.10
CA GLY A 295 -11.46 -17.98 -24.66
C GLY A 295 -10.97 -19.43 -24.71
N ASP A 296 -9.69 -19.66 -25.00
CA ASP A 296 -9.13 -21.01 -25.15
C ASP A 296 -8.94 -21.74 -23.82
N GLN A 297 -8.63 -21.01 -22.75
CA GLN A 297 -8.29 -21.60 -21.45
C GLN A 297 -8.60 -20.66 -20.28
N GLN A 298 -9.31 -21.18 -19.27
CA GLN A 298 -9.69 -20.43 -18.06
C GLN A 298 -9.14 -21.02 -16.75
N VAL A 299 -8.48 -22.18 -16.84
CA VAL A 299 -7.95 -22.91 -15.68
C VAL A 299 -6.47 -23.24 -15.92
N PHE A 300 -5.62 -22.86 -14.97
CA PHE A 300 -4.18 -22.97 -15.10
C PHE A 300 -3.53 -23.72 -13.93
N ALA A 301 -2.49 -24.48 -14.23
CA ALA A 301 -1.68 -25.19 -13.25
C ALA A 301 -0.32 -24.51 -13.11
N PHE A 302 0.06 -24.16 -11.88
CA PHE A 302 1.35 -23.53 -11.59
C PHE A 302 2.11 -24.36 -10.56
N PRO A 303 3.45 -24.37 -10.62
CA PRO A 303 4.25 -25.01 -9.59
C PRO A 303 3.98 -24.36 -8.23
N ALA A 304 3.85 -25.18 -7.19
CA ALA A 304 3.68 -24.69 -5.83
C ALA A 304 4.89 -23.87 -5.36
N GLY A 305 6.10 -24.26 -5.78
CA GLY A 305 7.34 -23.62 -5.36
C GLY A 305 7.69 -23.83 -3.89
N ASP A 306 8.86 -23.35 -3.51
CA ASP A 306 9.28 -23.36 -2.12
C ASP A 306 8.50 -22.29 -1.33
N PRO A 307 8.09 -22.59 -0.09
CA PRO A 307 7.50 -21.58 0.77
C PRO A 307 8.52 -20.47 0.99
N ALA A 308 8.04 -19.21 1.05
CA ALA A 308 8.90 -18.07 1.34
C ALA A 308 9.78 -18.35 2.57
N PRO A 309 11.10 -18.03 2.53
CA PRO A 309 11.96 -18.16 3.69
C PRO A 309 11.29 -17.42 4.84
N ARG A 310 10.97 -18.14 5.92
CA ARG A 310 10.44 -17.50 7.12
C ARG A 310 11.54 -16.60 7.68
N GLY A 311 11.51 -15.31 7.33
CA GLY A 311 12.43 -14.27 7.80
C GLY A 311 12.35 -14.01 9.32
N TRP A 312 11.72 -14.91 10.06
CA TRP A 312 11.31 -14.78 11.46
C TRP A 312 12.26 -15.50 12.42
N MET A 313 13.19 -16.33 11.92
CA MET A 313 14.13 -17.03 12.81
C MET A 313 14.95 -16.04 13.66
N TRP A 314 15.43 -14.95 13.05
CA TRP A 314 16.21 -13.95 13.80
C TRP A 314 15.34 -13.21 14.82
N MET A 315 14.09 -12.88 14.48
CA MET A 315 13.13 -12.21 15.37
C MET A 315 12.85 -13.06 16.61
N THR A 316 12.55 -14.34 16.41
CA THR A 316 12.29 -15.28 17.50
C THR A 316 13.54 -15.44 18.37
N VAL A 317 14.72 -15.66 17.78
CA VAL A 317 15.98 -15.79 18.52
C VAL A 317 16.30 -14.52 19.31
N PHE A 318 16.16 -13.35 18.69
CA PHE A 318 16.44 -12.06 19.32
C PHE A 318 15.46 -11.76 20.46
N GLY A 319 14.17 -11.99 20.25
CA GLY A 319 13.14 -11.83 21.27
C GLY A 319 13.37 -12.75 22.48
N TRP A 320 13.65 -14.03 22.24
CA TRP A 320 14.00 -14.97 23.32
C TRP A 320 15.29 -14.60 24.04
N THR A 321 16.29 -14.07 23.33
CA THR A 321 17.54 -13.59 23.93
C THR A 321 17.28 -12.44 24.91
N ILE A 322 16.40 -11.49 24.55
CA ILE A 322 16.02 -10.38 25.42
C ILE A 322 15.25 -10.88 26.65
N LEU A 323 14.28 -11.78 26.46
CA LEU A 323 13.52 -12.37 27.57
C LEU A 323 14.42 -13.17 28.50
N ALA A 324 15.38 -13.93 27.96
CA ALA A 324 16.37 -14.66 28.74
C ALA A 324 17.28 -13.71 29.53
N ALA A 325 17.72 -12.59 28.93
CA ALA A 325 18.52 -11.59 29.61
C ALA A 325 17.75 -10.91 30.77
N LEU A 326 16.48 -10.58 30.56
CA LEU A 326 15.58 -10.06 31.61
C LEU A 326 15.37 -11.08 32.74
N GLY A 327 15.10 -12.34 32.38
CA GLY A 327 14.93 -13.43 33.35
C GLY A 327 16.19 -13.69 34.16
N LEU A 328 17.37 -13.66 33.50
CA LEU A 328 18.66 -13.80 34.15
C LEU A 328 18.94 -12.62 35.10
N ALA A 329 18.68 -11.37 34.67
CA ALA A 329 18.83 -10.19 35.52
C ALA A 329 17.91 -10.27 36.76
N TYR A 330 16.68 -10.76 36.61
CA TYR A 330 15.76 -11.00 37.71
C TYR A 330 16.25 -12.12 38.64
N ALA A 331 16.75 -13.23 38.09
CA ALA A 331 17.24 -14.35 38.89
C ALA A 331 18.51 -13.99 39.69
N THR A 332 19.44 -13.25 39.07
CA THR A 332 20.76 -12.95 39.65
C THR A 332 20.79 -11.72 40.54
N SER A 333 19.87 -10.75 40.38
CA SER A 333 19.81 -9.54 41.22
C SER A 333 18.77 -9.68 42.36
N PRO A 334 19.20 -9.86 43.63
CA PRO A 334 18.28 -9.84 44.77
C PRO A 334 17.56 -8.49 44.93
N ARG A 335 18.20 -7.41 44.50
CA ARG A 335 17.66 -6.05 44.53
C ARG A 335 16.48 -5.91 43.57
N LEU A 336 16.63 -6.41 42.34
CA LEU A 336 15.54 -6.39 41.36
C LEU A 336 14.32 -7.19 41.85
N ARG A 337 14.55 -8.37 42.45
CA ARG A 337 13.47 -9.20 43.04
C ARG A 337 12.73 -8.51 44.18
N HIS A 338 13.40 -7.68 44.97
CA HIS A 338 12.74 -6.89 46.01
C HIS A 338 12.02 -5.65 45.46
N MET A 339 12.58 -5.00 44.44
CA MET A 339 12.01 -3.77 43.90
C MET A 339 10.81 -3.99 42.99
N VAL A 340 10.78 -5.05 42.17
CA VAL A 340 9.66 -5.31 41.25
C VAL A 340 8.30 -5.39 41.97
N PRO A 341 8.14 -6.19 43.04
CA PRO A 341 6.88 -6.20 43.79
C PRO A 341 6.55 -4.84 44.41
N ARG A 342 7.55 -4.11 44.93
CA ARG A 342 7.33 -2.76 45.50
C ARG A 342 6.90 -1.76 44.44
N TYR A 343 7.45 -1.84 43.23
CA TYR A 343 7.07 -0.99 42.11
C TYR A 343 5.59 -1.18 41.71
N PHE A 344 5.12 -2.43 41.65
CA PHE A 344 3.75 -2.74 41.25
C PHE A 344 2.73 -2.61 42.40
N LEU A 345 3.13 -2.86 43.64
CA LEU A 345 2.20 -2.97 44.78
C LEU A 345 2.21 -1.75 45.73
N SER A 346 3.29 -0.95 45.76
CA SER A 346 3.38 0.18 46.69
C SER A 346 3.02 1.51 46.05
N HIS A 347 2.08 2.23 46.67
CA HIS A 347 1.54 3.49 46.16
C HIS A 347 2.54 4.66 46.29
N ALA A 348 3.60 4.51 47.09
CA ALA A 348 4.61 5.54 47.38
C ALA A 348 6.04 5.18 46.92
N PHE A 349 6.20 4.12 46.11
CA PHE A 349 7.49 3.56 45.68
C PHE A 349 8.54 4.63 45.34
N TYR A 350 8.23 5.54 44.42
CA TYR A 350 9.18 6.56 43.96
C TYR A 350 9.54 7.59 45.04
N ARG A 351 8.59 7.96 45.91
CA ARG A 351 8.87 8.92 46.97
C ARG A 351 9.77 8.33 48.06
N GLU A 352 9.66 7.04 48.33
CA GLU A 352 10.44 6.37 49.37
C GLU A 352 11.79 5.85 48.84
N ALA A 353 11.80 5.19 47.69
CA ALA A 353 13.00 4.56 47.14
C ALA A 353 13.88 5.54 46.34
N VAL A 354 13.27 6.42 45.54
CA VAL A 354 14.02 7.32 44.64
C VAL A 354 14.50 8.56 45.36
N VAL A 355 13.64 9.27 46.12
CA VAL A 355 14.06 10.51 46.82
C VAL A 355 15.11 10.24 47.91
N SER A 356 15.06 9.09 48.59
CA SER A 356 16.01 8.75 49.65
C SER A 356 17.39 8.32 49.13
N GLY A 357 17.52 8.04 47.83
CA GLY A 357 18.79 7.67 47.17
C GLY A 357 19.41 6.36 47.61
N ARG A 358 18.73 5.58 48.47
CA ARG A 358 19.28 4.33 49.04
C ARG A 358 19.26 3.15 48.06
N GLU A 359 18.53 3.28 46.95
CA GLU A 359 18.14 2.18 46.07
C GLU A 359 18.30 2.54 44.56
N SER A 360 19.36 3.24 44.15
CA SER A 360 19.58 3.53 42.72
C SER A 360 20.08 2.30 41.94
N LEU A 361 19.24 1.78 41.04
CA LEU A 361 19.55 0.62 40.19
C LEU A 361 19.93 1.04 38.77
N VAL A 362 21.15 1.55 38.60
CA VAL A 362 21.63 1.97 37.26
C VAL A 362 21.73 0.77 36.32
N GLY A 363 22.34 -0.34 36.77
CA GLY A 363 22.53 -1.53 35.94
C GLY A 363 21.22 -2.12 35.47
N GLU A 364 20.25 -2.30 36.37
CA GLU A 364 18.93 -2.83 36.04
C GLU A 364 18.13 -1.86 35.15
N SER A 365 18.26 -0.54 35.36
CA SER A 365 17.63 0.45 34.48
C SER A 365 18.22 0.42 33.06
N ILE A 366 19.53 0.15 32.92
CA ILE A 366 20.15 -0.07 31.61
C ILE A 366 19.59 -1.34 30.94
N VAL A 367 19.42 -2.43 31.70
CA VAL A 367 18.83 -3.68 31.17
C VAL A 367 17.39 -3.47 30.71
N ILE A 368 16.57 -2.77 31.49
CA ILE A 368 15.19 -2.45 31.11
C ILE A 368 15.17 -1.52 29.88
N LEU A 369 16.03 -0.50 29.84
CA LEU A 369 16.15 0.39 28.68
C LEU A 369 16.53 -0.40 27.43
N PHE A 370 17.50 -1.31 27.52
CA PHE A 370 17.88 -2.16 26.40
C PHE A 370 16.71 -3.01 25.91
N ALA A 371 15.98 -3.66 26.83
CA ALA A 371 14.83 -4.49 26.47
C ALA A 371 13.69 -3.69 25.82
N VAL A 372 13.35 -2.51 26.37
CA VAL A 372 12.33 -1.62 25.80
C VAL A 372 12.77 -1.11 24.42
N SER A 373 14.02 -0.64 24.31
CA SER A 373 14.57 -0.12 23.06
C SER A 373 14.57 -1.18 21.97
N ALA A 374 15.02 -2.40 22.29
CA ALA A 374 15.04 -3.52 21.37
C ALA A 374 13.63 -3.96 20.96
N GLY A 375 12.67 -3.97 21.89
CA GLY A 375 11.26 -4.26 21.60
C GLY A 375 10.64 -3.23 20.64
N ILE A 376 10.88 -1.94 20.87
CA ILE A 376 10.43 -0.86 19.98
C ILE A 376 11.11 -0.99 18.62
N GLY A 377 12.42 -1.22 18.58
CA GLY A 377 13.16 -1.40 17.33
C GLY A 377 12.61 -2.54 16.50
N MET A 378 12.34 -3.68 17.14
CA MET A 378 11.80 -4.87 16.48
C MET A 378 10.38 -4.64 15.98
N LEU A 379 9.51 -4.06 16.81
CA LEU A 379 8.15 -3.72 16.39
C LEU A 379 8.16 -2.75 15.20
N MET A 380 8.92 -1.67 15.29
CA MET A 380 8.99 -0.67 14.24
C MET A 380 9.60 -1.22 12.97
N ALA A 381 10.58 -2.13 13.05
CA ALA A 381 11.11 -2.80 11.87
C ALA A 381 10.04 -3.64 11.18
N VAL A 382 9.26 -4.43 11.93
CA VAL A 382 8.13 -5.18 11.39
C VAL A 382 7.11 -4.24 10.73
N LEU A 383 6.65 -3.22 11.46
CA LEU A 383 5.65 -2.28 10.95
C LEU A 383 6.14 -1.53 9.72
N LEU A 384 7.40 -1.10 9.69
CA LEU A 384 7.99 -0.40 8.53
C LEU A 384 8.15 -1.33 7.33
N THR A 385 8.54 -2.58 7.53
CA THR A 385 8.59 -3.56 6.43
C THR A 385 7.19 -3.80 5.85
N GLU A 386 6.15 -3.91 6.67
CA GLU A 386 4.77 -4.08 6.18
C GLU A 386 4.27 -2.81 5.47
N ILE A 387 4.47 -1.63 6.07
CA ILE A 387 4.05 -0.34 5.52
C ILE A 387 4.90 0.05 4.29
N SER A 388 6.09 -0.53 4.10
CA SER A 388 6.95 -0.22 2.96
C SER A 388 6.31 -0.54 1.61
N TYR A 389 5.30 -1.42 1.62
CA TYR A 389 4.48 -1.79 0.48
C TYR A 389 3.19 -0.98 0.39
N LEU A 390 3.02 0.10 1.14
CA LEU A 390 1.90 1.02 0.90
C LEU A 390 2.30 2.06 -0.14
N PRO A 391 1.37 2.43 -1.05
CA PRO A 391 1.62 3.51 -2.01
C PRO A 391 2.08 4.82 -1.34
N VAL A 392 1.52 5.18 -0.18
CA VAL A 392 1.95 6.38 0.59
C VAL A 392 3.43 6.33 0.97
N PHE A 393 3.93 5.18 1.42
CA PHE A 393 5.33 5.03 1.78
C PHE A 393 6.23 5.16 0.55
N LEU A 394 5.81 4.57 -0.56
CA LEU A 394 6.57 4.55 -1.79
C LEU A 394 6.60 5.92 -2.48
N VAL A 395 5.50 6.67 -2.45
CA VAL A 395 5.48 8.09 -2.87
C VAL A 395 6.41 8.92 -1.99
N GLY A 396 6.33 8.76 -0.66
CA GLY A 396 7.22 9.46 0.28
C GLY A 396 8.70 9.14 0.04
N ARG A 397 9.01 7.85 -0.17
CA ARG A 397 10.35 7.35 -0.50
C ARG A 397 10.84 7.89 -1.85
N ASN A 398 9.96 8.00 -2.85
CA ASN A 398 10.29 8.58 -4.15
C ASN A 398 10.50 10.09 -4.11
N GLY A 399 9.99 10.78 -3.09
CA GLY A 399 10.33 12.18 -2.80
C GLY A 399 11.74 12.39 -2.21
N LEU A 400 12.41 11.33 -1.76
CA LEU A 400 13.78 11.41 -1.22
C LEU A 400 14.82 11.51 -2.35
N SER A 401 15.99 12.08 -2.03
CA SER A 401 17.15 12.05 -2.93
C SER A 401 17.53 10.61 -3.27
N PRO A 402 18.15 10.36 -4.43
CA PRO A 402 18.52 9.00 -4.86
C PRO A 402 19.31 8.22 -3.81
N GLU A 403 20.25 8.88 -3.13
CA GLU A 403 21.11 8.27 -2.11
C GLU A 403 20.31 7.87 -0.86
N LEU A 404 19.42 8.74 -0.39
CA LEU A 404 18.55 8.45 0.75
C LEU A 404 17.54 7.35 0.42
N ARG A 405 17.05 7.32 -0.83
CA ARG A 405 16.11 6.30 -1.31
C ARG A 405 16.73 4.92 -1.37
N GLU A 406 17.98 4.83 -1.81
CA GLU A 406 18.76 3.59 -1.82
C GLU A 406 19.08 3.16 -0.40
N PHE A 407 19.54 4.08 0.45
CA PHE A 407 19.79 3.80 1.87
C PHE A 407 18.55 3.27 2.61
N VAL A 408 17.39 3.90 2.43
CA VAL A 408 16.12 3.44 3.02
C VAL A 408 15.74 2.06 2.47
N GLY A 409 15.95 1.81 1.17
CA GLY A 409 15.73 0.50 0.56
C GLY A 409 16.58 -0.59 1.20
N ALA A 410 17.90 -0.39 1.19
CA ALA A 410 18.86 -1.33 1.77
C ALA A 410 18.59 -1.58 3.27
N LEU A 411 18.10 -0.58 4.00
CA LEU A 411 17.74 -0.72 5.40
C LEU A 411 16.48 -1.56 5.61
N LEU A 412 15.47 -1.43 4.75
CA LEU A 412 14.26 -2.25 4.78
C LEU A 412 14.55 -3.70 4.40
N ASP A 413 15.51 -3.92 3.50
CA ASP A 413 15.98 -5.26 3.10
C ASP A 413 16.77 -5.96 4.22
N GLN A 414 17.20 -5.20 5.24
CA GLN A 414 17.92 -5.72 6.41
C GLN A 414 17.17 -5.40 7.73
N PRO A 415 16.08 -6.13 8.04
CA PRO A 415 15.22 -5.84 9.21
C PRO A 415 15.95 -5.81 10.56
N TRP A 416 17.05 -6.56 10.70
CA TRP A 416 17.88 -6.55 11.91
C TRP A 416 18.67 -5.24 12.06
N MET A 417 19.15 -4.64 10.96
CA MET A 417 19.80 -3.33 10.97
C MET A 417 18.78 -2.25 11.32
N LEU A 418 17.60 -2.30 10.70
CA LEU A 418 16.50 -1.38 11.02
C LEU A 418 16.13 -1.46 12.50
N THR A 419 16.03 -2.68 13.05
CA THR A 419 15.82 -2.90 14.48
C THR A 419 16.89 -2.23 15.33
N ALA A 420 18.17 -2.44 15.01
CA ALA A 420 19.28 -1.86 15.76
C ALA A 420 19.30 -0.32 15.70
N ILE A 421 19.03 0.27 14.52
CA ILE A 421 18.99 1.72 14.33
C ILE A 421 17.83 2.32 15.13
N VAL A 422 16.62 1.79 15.00
CA VAL A 422 15.45 2.30 15.71
C VAL A 422 15.59 2.12 17.22
N ALA A 423 16.10 0.97 17.67
CA ALA A 423 16.40 0.73 19.08
C ALA A 423 17.44 1.74 19.62
N SER A 424 18.51 1.99 18.87
CA SER A 424 19.55 2.95 19.26
C SER A 424 19.02 4.38 19.30
N ALA A 425 18.24 4.78 18.30
CA ALA A 425 17.59 6.09 18.26
C ALA A 425 16.66 6.27 19.48
N TYR A 426 15.85 5.24 19.80
CA TYR A 426 15.00 5.27 20.98
C TYR A 426 15.80 5.40 22.27
N ALA A 427 16.84 4.59 22.46
CA ALA A 427 17.70 4.64 23.63
C ALA A 427 18.32 6.03 23.82
N LEU A 428 18.82 6.63 22.73
CA LEU A 428 19.37 8.00 22.74
C LEU A 428 18.32 9.03 23.14
N THR A 429 17.09 8.94 22.62
CA THR A 429 16.00 9.85 23.01
C THR A 429 15.63 9.71 24.49
N ALA A 430 15.62 8.49 25.05
CA ALA A 430 15.36 8.26 26.46
C ALA A 430 16.47 8.81 27.36
N VAL A 431 17.74 8.69 26.94
CA VAL A 431 18.90 9.28 27.64
C VAL A 431 18.88 10.81 27.57
N ALA A 432 18.56 11.39 26.41
CA ALA A 432 18.40 12.83 26.25
C ALA A 432 17.28 13.35 27.16
N TRP A 433 16.15 12.66 27.19
CA TRP A 433 15.02 13.00 28.06
C TRP A 433 15.36 12.91 29.55
N THR A 434 16.05 11.84 29.96
CA THR A 434 16.58 11.68 31.31
C THR A 434 17.51 12.85 31.70
N SER A 435 18.36 13.27 30.77
CA SER A 435 19.30 14.39 30.97
C SER A 435 18.55 15.72 31.14
N THR A 436 17.54 15.98 30.29
CA THR A 436 16.67 17.16 30.40
C THR A 436 15.98 17.21 31.76
N LEU A 437 15.36 16.12 32.20
CA LEU A 437 14.70 16.06 33.52
C LEU A 437 15.71 16.20 34.67
N SER A 438 16.91 15.64 34.54
CA SER A 438 17.97 15.81 35.54
C SER A 438 18.40 17.27 35.67
N LEU A 439 18.56 17.99 34.55
CA LEU A 439 18.85 19.42 34.55
C LEU A 439 17.72 20.23 35.20
N LEU A 440 16.46 19.94 34.85
CA LEU A 440 15.30 20.61 35.43
C LEU A 440 15.17 20.37 36.94
N SER A 441 15.56 19.18 37.43
CA SER A 441 15.51 18.86 38.86
C SER A 441 16.42 19.79 39.69
N ARG A 442 17.55 20.26 39.11
CA ARG A 442 18.51 21.15 39.80
C ARG A 442 17.90 22.47 40.26
N ALA A 443 16.80 22.91 39.66
CA ALA A 443 16.14 24.17 40.02
C ALA A 443 15.52 24.15 41.44
N ARG A 444 15.19 22.98 41.99
CA ARG A 444 14.49 22.85 43.28
C ARG A 444 15.09 21.75 44.17
N GLN A 445 15.29 20.56 43.61
CA GLN A 445 15.76 19.39 44.33
C GLN A 445 16.63 18.54 43.40
N THR A 446 17.93 18.53 43.65
CA THR A 446 18.91 17.79 42.84
C THR A 446 18.67 16.29 42.97
N LEU A 447 18.09 15.69 41.92
CA LEU A 447 18.02 14.25 41.75
C LEU A 447 19.25 13.77 40.98
N LEU A 448 19.84 12.66 41.43
CA LEU A 448 20.95 12.01 40.74
C LEU A 448 20.47 11.51 39.36
N PRO A 449 21.33 11.49 38.33
CA PRO A 449 20.96 10.99 37.00
C PRO A 449 20.37 9.57 37.05
N ALA A 450 20.90 8.70 37.92
CA ALA A 450 20.38 7.34 38.14
C ALA A 450 18.92 7.31 38.65
N GLN A 451 18.55 8.25 39.52
CA GLN A 451 17.20 8.38 40.06
C GLN A 451 16.22 8.85 38.97
N VAL A 452 16.65 9.80 38.14
CA VAL A 452 15.85 10.30 37.02
C VAL A 452 15.70 9.26 35.92
N MET A 453 16.76 8.49 35.64
CA MET A 453 16.75 7.39 34.69
C MET A 453 15.68 6.35 35.05
N MET A 454 15.59 6.00 36.33
CA MET A 454 14.57 5.09 36.85
C MET A 454 13.15 5.65 36.68
N LEU A 455 12.93 6.95 36.94
CA LEU A 455 11.65 7.64 36.74
C LEU A 455 11.22 7.68 35.27
N VAL A 456 12.16 7.66 34.33
CA VAL A 456 11.88 7.68 32.89
C VAL A 456 11.62 6.28 32.33
N ILE A 457 12.45 5.29 32.70
CA ILE A 457 12.48 3.98 32.04
C ILE A 457 11.48 3.00 32.65
N TRP A 458 11.32 2.98 33.97
CA TRP A 458 10.47 1.98 34.62
C TRP A 458 8.98 2.09 34.25
N PRO A 459 8.42 3.30 34.04
CA PRO A 459 7.06 3.45 33.51
C PRO A 459 6.86 2.91 32.08
N GLN A 460 7.93 2.55 31.38
CA GLN A 460 7.90 2.06 30.00
C GLN A 460 7.78 0.53 29.90
N TRP A 461 7.68 -0.19 31.03
CA TRP A 461 7.51 -1.64 31.03
C TRP A 461 6.37 -2.18 30.15
N PRO A 462 5.22 -1.48 29.92
CA PRO A 462 4.20 -2.00 29.02
C PRO A 462 4.70 -2.16 27.58
N LEU A 463 5.70 -1.36 27.17
CA LEU A 463 6.31 -1.45 25.85
C LEU A 463 7.11 -2.75 25.66
N ILE A 464 7.53 -3.43 26.73
CA ILE A 464 8.15 -4.76 26.64
C ILE A 464 7.15 -5.78 26.10
N LEU A 465 5.85 -5.62 26.37
CA LEU A 465 4.82 -6.52 25.83
C LEU A 465 4.72 -6.42 24.32
N LEU A 466 5.11 -5.30 23.72
CA LEU A 466 5.13 -5.13 22.25
C LEU A 466 6.14 -6.06 21.57
N LEU A 467 7.20 -6.47 22.28
CA LEU A 467 8.15 -7.48 21.79
C LEU A 467 7.45 -8.82 21.52
N LEU A 468 6.46 -9.19 22.34
CA LEU A 468 5.66 -10.40 22.13
C LEU A 468 4.65 -10.25 20.99
N VAL A 469 4.16 -9.04 20.75
CA VAL A 469 3.20 -8.73 19.68
C VAL A 469 3.89 -8.73 18.30
N SER A 470 5.13 -8.25 18.22
CA SER A 470 5.86 -8.09 16.95
C SER A 470 5.93 -9.38 16.08
N PRO A 471 6.25 -10.58 16.58
CA PRO A 471 6.21 -11.79 15.75
C PRO A 471 4.78 -12.25 15.43
N ALA A 472 3.79 -11.90 16.26
CA ALA A 472 2.39 -12.29 16.01
C ALA A 472 1.80 -11.58 14.79
N ILE A 473 2.18 -10.31 14.55
CA ILE A 473 1.73 -9.53 13.37
C ILE A 473 1.99 -10.32 12.07
N ALA A 474 3.15 -10.96 11.97
CA ALA A 474 3.55 -11.70 10.77
C ALA A 474 2.75 -12.99 10.54
N THR A 475 2.02 -13.48 11.55
CA THR A 475 1.21 -14.72 11.44
C THR A 475 -0.18 -14.49 10.83
N PHE A 476 -0.62 -13.23 10.70
CA PHE A 476 -1.91 -12.89 10.10
C PHE A 476 -1.85 -12.91 8.57
N SER A 477 -2.99 -13.20 7.93
CA SER A 477 -3.18 -13.05 6.48
C SER A 477 -2.93 -11.59 6.05
N GLU A 478 -2.55 -11.37 4.79
CA GLU A 478 -2.25 -10.02 4.26
C GLU A 478 -3.43 -9.05 4.48
N GLU A 479 -4.66 -9.52 4.25
CA GLU A 479 -5.93 -8.81 4.48
C GLU A 479 -6.05 -8.27 5.92
N VAL A 480 -5.78 -9.10 6.93
CA VAL A 480 -5.96 -8.74 8.36
C VAL A 480 -4.75 -7.99 8.90
N ARG A 481 -3.56 -8.24 8.33
CA ARG A 481 -2.29 -7.77 8.85
C ARG A 481 -2.21 -6.25 8.91
N MET A 482 -2.74 -5.54 7.92
CA MET A 482 -2.73 -4.08 7.90
C MET A 482 -3.61 -3.45 9.00
N GLY A 483 -4.79 -4.02 9.23
CA GLY A 483 -5.68 -3.59 10.32
C GLY A 483 -5.05 -3.83 11.70
N VAL A 484 -4.40 -4.99 11.87
CA VAL A 484 -3.65 -5.32 13.10
C VAL A 484 -2.46 -4.39 13.28
N ALA A 485 -1.65 -4.16 12.24
CA ALA A 485 -0.50 -3.26 12.28
C ALA A 485 -0.89 -1.83 12.70
N SER A 486 -1.98 -1.31 12.12
CA SER A 486 -2.52 0.02 12.45
C SER A 486 -3.00 0.09 13.91
N SER A 487 -3.70 -0.95 14.37
CA SER A 487 -4.15 -1.06 15.77
C SER A 487 -2.97 -1.12 16.75
N VAL A 488 -1.92 -1.89 16.42
CA VAL A 488 -0.71 -1.99 17.24
C VAL A 488 0.04 -0.66 17.26
N LEU A 489 0.11 0.07 16.14
CA LEU A 489 0.70 1.42 16.09
C LEU A 489 -0.06 2.38 17.02
N ALA A 490 -1.40 2.37 16.98
CA ALA A 490 -2.24 3.22 17.83
C ALA A 490 -2.07 2.89 19.32
N VAL A 491 -2.07 1.59 19.68
CA VAL A 491 -1.80 1.12 21.04
C VAL A 491 -0.41 1.56 21.50
N THR A 492 0.60 1.43 20.63
CA THR A 492 1.98 1.82 20.93
C THR A 492 2.10 3.32 21.20
N ALA A 493 1.46 4.16 20.37
CA ALA A 493 1.40 5.60 20.59
C ALA A 493 0.68 5.95 21.91
N GLY A 494 -0.41 5.27 22.24
CA GLY A 494 -1.12 5.43 23.51
C GLY A 494 -0.25 5.06 24.71
N LEU A 495 0.50 3.94 24.62
CA LEU A 495 1.44 3.52 25.66
C LEU A 495 2.58 4.52 25.85
N PHE A 496 3.12 5.11 24.77
CA PHE A 496 4.12 6.18 24.89
C PHE A 496 3.62 7.38 25.68
N TRP A 497 2.41 7.86 25.38
CA TRP A 497 1.80 8.98 26.11
C TRP A 497 1.52 8.63 27.57
N LEU A 498 1.01 7.42 27.84
CA LEU A 498 0.77 6.95 29.19
C LEU A 498 2.06 6.87 30.00
N SER A 499 3.13 6.30 29.43
CA SER A 499 4.45 6.22 30.06
C SER A 499 5.08 7.60 30.26
N ALA A 500 4.95 8.52 29.31
CA ALA A 500 5.43 9.89 29.44
C ALA A 500 4.69 10.65 30.55
N GLY A 501 3.36 10.55 30.59
CA GLY A 501 2.51 11.15 31.62
C GLY A 501 2.82 10.59 33.01
N ARG A 502 2.98 9.27 33.12
CA ARG A 502 3.40 8.60 34.36
C ARG A 502 4.79 9.08 34.82
N SER A 503 5.76 9.13 33.92
CA SER A 503 7.12 9.60 34.20
C SER A 503 7.14 11.05 34.70
N LEU A 504 6.39 11.94 34.04
CA LEU A 504 6.27 13.35 34.41
C LEU A 504 5.55 13.53 35.76
N MET A 505 4.48 12.76 36.02
CA MET A 505 3.77 12.81 37.30
C MET A 505 4.67 12.34 38.44
N ASP A 506 5.39 11.25 38.27
CA ASP A 506 6.30 10.71 39.28
C ASP A 506 7.50 11.67 39.49
N PHE A 507 8.03 12.25 38.41
CA PHE A 507 9.06 13.30 38.47
C PHE A 507 8.58 14.54 39.22
N TRP A 508 7.37 15.03 38.94
CA TRP A 508 6.78 16.19 39.62
C TRP A 508 6.66 15.95 41.14
N ARG A 509 6.17 14.78 41.53
CA ARG A 509 6.04 14.36 42.94
C ARG A 509 7.39 14.27 43.64
N CYS A 510 8.45 13.88 42.95
CA CYS A 510 9.79 13.71 43.53
C CYS A 510 10.64 14.99 43.55
N SER A 511 10.48 15.88 42.57
CA SER A 511 11.34 17.07 42.39
C SER A 511 10.72 18.39 42.89
N ARG A 512 9.40 18.41 43.16
CA ARG A 512 8.64 19.58 43.63
C ARG A 512 8.79 20.83 42.74
N ILE A 513 9.01 20.63 41.45
CA ILE A 513 9.04 21.71 40.46
C ILE A 513 7.65 22.32 40.25
N SER A 514 7.59 23.55 39.75
CA SER A 514 6.32 24.20 39.42
C SER A 514 5.64 23.53 38.23
N ILE A 515 4.31 23.65 38.16
CA ILE A 515 3.52 23.14 37.03
C ILE A 515 4.00 23.74 35.71
N GLY A 516 4.42 25.01 35.70
CA GLY A 516 4.97 25.65 34.50
C GLY A 516 6.21 24.95 33.95
N LEU A 517 7.16 24.55 34.82
CA LEU A 517 8.32 23.77 34.40
C LEU A 517 7.95 22.35 33.95
N LEU A 518 6.87 21.78 34.49
CA LEU A 518 6.35 20.49 34.04
C LEU A 518 5.75 20.57 32.63
N VAL A 519 5.07 21.67 32.30
CA VAL A 519 4.56 21.94 30.94
C VAL A 519 5.73 22.13 29.98
N VAL A 520 6.77 22.87 30.36
CA VAL A 520 8.00 22.99 29.55
C VAL A 520 8.63 21.62 29.31
N ALA A 521 8.71 20.77 30.33
CA ALA A 521 9.21 19.42 30.19
C ALA A 521 8.36 18.60 29.19
N LEU A 522 7.03 18.65 29.30
CA LEU A 522 6.13 17.97 28.36
C LEU A 522 6.33 18.43 26.91
N VAL A 523 6.48 19.73 26.66
CA VAL A 523 6.73 20.28 25.32
C VAL A 523 8.09 19.84 24.78
N LEU A 524 9.11 19.75 25.64
CA LEU A 524 10.45 19.27 25.29
C LEU A 524 10.55 17.74 25.22
N HIS A 525 9.47 17.01 25.50
CA HIS A 525 9.48 15.55 25.41
C HIS A 525 9.75 15.14 23.95
N PRO A 526 10.68 14.21 23.67
CA PRO A 526 11.05 13.84 22.31
C PRO A 526 9.86 13.44 21.43
N PHE A 527 8.89 12.71 22.00
CA PHE A 527 7.67 12.33 21.29
C PHE A 527 6.76 13.54 20.96
N ALA A 528 6.66 14.52 21.86
CA ALA A 528 5.86 15.72 21.62
C ALA A 528 6.48 16.58 20.52
N LEU A 529 7.80 16.72 20.52
CA LEU A 529 8.54 17.40 19.45
C LEU A 529 8.39 16.67 18.11
N GLY A 530 8.50 15.33 18.11
CA GLY A 530 8.27 14.51 16.92
C GLY A 530 6.86 14.67 16.36
N LEU A 531 5.83 14.65 17.22
CA LEU A 531 4.45 14.88 16.82
C LEU A 531 4.23 16.30 16.29
N ALA A 532 4.78 17.32 16.95
CA ALA A 532 4.70 18.70 16.51
C ALA A 532 5.38 18.90 15.14
N PHE A 533 6.52 18.26 14.92
CA PHE A 533 7.20 18.24 13.62
C PHE A 533 6.36 17.54 12.55
N ALA A 534 5.80 16.37 12.86
CA ALA A 534 4.92 15.65 11.93
C ALA A 534 3.67 16.47 11.57
N LEU A 535 3.05 17.15 12.54
CA LEU A 535 1.91 18.05 12.31
C LEU A 535 2.32 19.29 11.50
N PHE A 536 3.49 19.88 11.78
CA PHE A 536 4.02 21.00 11.00
C PHE A 536 4.27 20.62 9.54
N VAL A 537 4.88 19.45 9.30
CA VAL A 537 5.07 18.91 7.94
C VAL A 537 3.73 18.59 7.29
N GLY A 538 2.79 18.02 8.05
CA GLY A 538 1.45 17.68 7.57
C GLY A 538 0.66 18.91 7.15
N THR A 539 0.62 19.95 7.98
CA THR A 539 -0.07 21.22 7.68
C THR A 539 0.54 21.96 6.49
N ARG A 540 1.87 21.91 6.32
CA ARG A 540 2.55 22.48 5.15
C ARG A 540 2.20 21.77 3.84
N ASN A 541 1.84 20.49 3.91
CA ASN A 541 1.56 19.62 2.76
C ASN A 541 0.13 19.06 2.81
N GLY A 542 -0.83 19.78 3.39
CA GLY A 542 -2.15 19.27 3.78
C GLY A 542 -2.87 18.53 2.66
N ASP A 543 -2.93 19.12 1.47
CA ASP A 543 -3.60 18.50 0.30
C ASP A 543 -2.87 17.24 -0.16
N THR A 544 -1.54 17.23 -0.12
CA THR A 544 -0.74 16.05 -0.51
C THR A 544 -0.86 14.95 0.52
N VAL A 545 -0.87 15.28 1.81
CA VAL A 545 -1.04 14.31 2.90
C VAL A 545 -2.46 13.75 2.91
N ARG A 546 -3.48 14.58 2.67
CA ARG A 546 -4.87 14.12 2.55
C ARG A 546 -5.04 13.20 1.35
N TYR A 547 -4.53 13.59 0.18
CA TYR A 547 -4.54 12.76 -1.01
C TYR A 547 -3.82 11.42 -0.79
N LEU A 548 -2.64 11.44 -0.17
CA LEU A 548 -1.89 10.22 0.14
C LEU A 548 -2.58 9.35 1.20
N TRP A 549 -3.29 9.96 2.15
CA TRP A 549 -4.08 9.26 3.14
C TRP A 549 -5.28 8.58 2.49
N GLU A 550 -6.06 9.30 1.68
CA GLU A 550 -7.20 8.75 0.93
C GLU A 550 -6.75 7.62 0.01
N LEU A 551 -5.61 7.79 -0.67
CA LEU A 551 -5.00 6.76 -1.50
C LEU A 551 -4.47 5.56 -0.68
N ALA A 552 -4.26 5.73 0.63
CA ALA A 552 -3.81 4.68 1.55
C ALA A 552 -4.94 4.03 2.37
N THR A 553 -6.12 4.67 2.49
CA THR A 553 -7.22 4.18 3.32
C THR A 553 -8.45 3.72 2.55
N ASN A 554 -8.63 4.16 1.31
CA ASN A 554 -9.79 3.78 0.49
C ASN A 554 -9.48 2.54 -0.36
N PHE A 555 -8.92 1.49 0.27
CA PHE A 555 -8.70 0.16 -0.31
C PHE A 555 -9.87 -0.78 -0.05
#